data_AF-J1ECJ6-F1
#
_entry.id   AF-J1ECJ6-F1
#
_cell.length_a   1.000
_cell.length_b   1.000
_cell.length_c   1.000
_cell.angle_alpha   90.00
_cell.angle_beta   90.00
_cell.angle_gamma   90.00
#
_symmetry.space_group_name_H-M   'P 1'
#
loop_
_entity.id
_entity.type
_entity.pdbx_description
1 polymer ?
#
loop_
_entity_poly.entity_id
_entity_poly.type
_entity_poly.pdbx_seq_one_letter_code
_entity_poly.pdbx_strand_id
1 'polypeptide(L)'
;MPADSHPVCVREFRQVLLWPLRLMPVRGFEGRHAKPWQLLADMGEEASPWREVVDEFTGDSSRFHERHYNEFVTFLPYVQRFLYGEGRSQPGSSATGSPMRVFRRSDVSAVRAVLRPGDAPIMLDIVHVDLYFFLDLDLVLLNVEVSARDLALDQAQELLYRFGRGYPAGWDAQGHAQHCLYSAEWLDAAGQVLAQSDANQRDLFMAHVSSHRAPRIAAHWAWLLEPLVSDHSERSGPLRYRQIEYYRMPQLAFLALDDPRALSRSDFVRLGLVTGAPMSGDGTGLPYAEEYLDDFEKRFCYDRFWSGSGAAPNTRYLCSGHSLLVLGDAGSPFYVCRDRGVLAQFRHQHFLLFLIAHFQKAALLMFSDRLAEALKDLDIADAASVRRFKRTIRDSFAGFLRFTHRYWFHEVSEQAQVRALFRMCANHLGLDPLYTEVKERIGEMNQYLDADSLRRQANTVVRLTVVTIFGLIGTVTTGFLGMNLLAEADAPLGRKLAIFAIVFVLTTSLTVYTMAKSKRLSDFLDVLSDERATAWQKFKALGLVWKRTGG
;
A
#
# COMPACT_ATOMS: atom_id res chain seq x y z
N MET A 1 -44.67 -34.20 13.32
CA MET A 1 -44.91 -32.76 13.31
C MET A 1 -43.70 -32.12 12.64
N PRO A 2 -43.86 -31.34 11.56
CA PRO A 2 -42.75 -30.53 11.09
C PRO A 2 -42.42 -29.55 12.23
N ALA A 3 -41.16 -29.53 12.66
CA ALA A 3 -40.71 -28.54 13.62
C ALA A 3 -40.98 -27.16 13.00
N ASP A 4 -41.71 -26.29 13.70
CA ASP A 4 -41.80 -24.88 13.36
C ASP A 4 -40.35 -24.37 13.23
N SER A 5 -39.91 -24.17 12.00
CA SER A 5 -38.60 -23.62 11.69
C SER A 5 -38.64 -22.15 12.07
N HIS A 6 -38.34 -21.84 13.33
CA HIS A 6 -38.09 -20.46 13.73
C HIS A 6 -36.96 -19.91 12.86
N PRO A 7 -37.13 -18.73 12.24
CA PRO A 7 -36.08 -18.13 11.44
C PRO A 7 -34.86 -17.87 12.33
N VAL A 8 -33.68 -18.27 11.85
CA VAL A 8 -32.42 -18.17 12.59
C VAL A 8 -32.18 -16.71 13.02
N CYS A 9 -31.94 -16.51 14.32
CA CYS A 9 -31.74 -15.21 14.91
C CYS A 9 -30.27 -14.97 15.24
N VAL A 10 -29.73 -13.85 14.77
CA VAL A 10 -28.39 -13.36 15.12
C VAL A 10 -28.52 -12.54 16.41
N ARG A 11 -28.23 -13.18 17.55
CA ARG A 11 -28.31 -12.59 18.89
C ARG A 11 -27.29 -11.48 19.11
N GLU A 12 -26.06 -11.68 18.64
CA GLU A 12 -25.02 -10.65 18.62
C GLU A 12 -24.42 -10.56 17.22
N PHE A 13 -24.51 -9.36 16.64
CA PHE A 13 -23.90 -9.01 15.37
C PHE A 13 -22.78 -8.00 15.63
N ARG A 14 -21.61 -8.25 15.04
CA ARG A 14 -20.56 -7.22 14.89
C ARG A 14 -20.03 -7.25 13.47
N GLN A 15 -19.76 -6.06 12.95
CA GLN A 15 -19.09 -5.88 11.67
C GLN A 15 -17.99 -4.85 11.83
N VAL A 16 -16.80 -5.22 11.39
CA VAL A 16 -15.63 -4.34 11.33
C VAL A 16 -15.35 -4.06 9.87
N LEU A 17 -15.43 -2.81 9.44
CA LEU A 17 -15.03 -2.37 8.11
C LEU A 17 -13.63 -1.79 8.17
N LEU A 18 -12.76 -2.25 7.27
CA LEU A 18 -11.39 -1.76 7.15
C LEU A 18 -11.21 -1.19 5.75
N TRP A 19 -11.07 0.13 5.62
CA TRP A 19 -10.97 0.82 4.34
C TRP A 19 -9.57 1.40 4.11
N PRO A 20 -8.77 0.78 3.23
CA PRO A 20 -7.44 1.29 2.88
C PRO A 20 -7.54 2.47 1.90
N LEU A 21 -6.86 3.57 2.24
CA LEU A 21 -6.81 4.80 1.47
C LEU A 21 -5.36 5.26 1.32
N ARG A 22 -4.99 5.67 0.11
CA ARG A 22 -3.68 6.25 -0.18
C ARG A 22 -3.71 7.72 0.21
N LEU A 23 -2.73 8.15 0.99
CA LEU A 23 -2.50 9.55 1.27
C LEU A 23 -1.72 10.16 0.10
N MET A 24 -2.14 11.34 -0.34
CA MET A 24 -1.43 12.08 -1.38
C MET A 24 -0.31 12.90 -0.75
N PRO A 25 0.80 13.13 -1.48
CA PRO A 25 1.88 13.97 -0.98
C PRO A 25 1.38 15.34 -0.53
N VAL A 26 1.80 15.78 0.66
CA VAL A 26 1.43 17.08 1.21
C VAL A 26 2.06 18.18 0.34
N ARG A 27 1.22 19.02 -0.27
CA ARG A 27 1.67 20.12 -1.13
C ARG A 27 2.63 21.04 -0.37
N GLY A 28 3.76 21.40 -0.98
CA GLY A 28 4.78 22.25 -0.36
C GLY A 28 5.82 21.52 0.50
N PHE A 29 5.67 20.21 0.73
CA PHE A 29 6.68 19.36 1.40
C PHE A 29 7.45 18.47 0.41
N GLU A 30 7.54 18.86 -0.87
CA GLU A 30 8.26 18.10 -1.89
C GLU A 30 9.73 17.85 -1.47
N GLY A 31 10.08 16.59 -1.18
CA GLY A 31 11.42 16.18 -0.75
C GLY A 31 11.64 16.06 0.76
N ARG A 32 10.63 16.33 1.60
CA ARG A 32 10.60 15.93 3.02
C ARG A 32 9.41 15.00 3.21
N HIS A 33 9.62 13.80 3.77
CA HIS A 33 8.51 12.94 4.21
C HIS A 33 7.78 13.64 5.37
N ALA A 34 6.80 14.48 5.04
CA ALA A 34 5.84 14.99 6.00
C ALA A 34 5.12 13.79 6.60
N LYS A 35 5.07 13.69 7.92
CA LYS A 35 4.40 12.61 8.62
C LYS A 35 2.91 12.95 8.70
N PRO A 36 2.01 12.32 7.93
CA PRO A 36 0.63 12.77 7.83
C PRO A 36 -0.11 12.79 9.16
N TRP A 37 0.21 11.85 10.05
CA TRP A 37 -0.34 11.79 11.39
C TRP A 37 0.11 12.96 12.29
N GLN A 38 1.30 13.54 12.06
CA GLN A 38 1.74 14.73 12.79
C GLN A 38 0.89 15.93 12.40
N LEU A 39 0.58 16.09 11.11
CA LEU A 39 -0.32 17.15 10.66
C LEU A 39 -1.70 17.01 11.30
N LEU A 40 -2.22 15.78 11.40
CA LEU A 40 -3.50 15.52 12.06
C LEU A 40 -3.46 15.81 13.57
N ALA A 41 -2.37 15.47 14.24
CA ALA A 41 -2.16 15.77 15.66
C ALA A 41 -2.01 17.29 15.92
N ASP A 42 -1.27 17.99 15.06
CA ASP A 42 -0.97 19.41 15.19
C ASP A 42 -2.19 20.32 14.92
N MET A 43 -3.22 19.82 14.23
CA MET A 43 -4.49 20.54 14.02
C MET A 43 -5.22 20.87 15.33
N GLY A 44 -4.97 20.12 16.40
CA GLY A 44 -5.63 20.32 17.68
C GLY A 44 -7.11 19.96 17.69
N GLU A 45 -7.75 20.24 18.83
CA GLU A 45 -9.07 19.66 19.14
C GLU A 45 -10.24 20.28 18.38
N GLU A 46 -10.13 21.57 18.08
CA GLU A 46 -11.19 22.36 17.44
C GLU A 46 -11.29 22.10 15.93
N ALA A 47 -10.18 21.75 15.27
CA ALA A 47 -10.10 21.58 13.83
C ALA A 47 -10.13 20.12 13.36
N SER A 48 -10.01 19.15 14.27
CA SER A 48 -9.99 17.72 13.95
C SER A 48 -10.80 16.94 15.01
N PRO A 49 -11.69 16.01 14.62
CA PRO A 49 -12.38 15.11 15.56
C PRO A 49 -11.52 13.92 15.98
N TRP A 50 -10.31 13.77 15.43
CA TRP A 50 -9.43 12.65 15.66
C TRP A 50 -8.47 12.88 16.82
N ARG A 51 -8.32 11.90 17.70
CA ARG A 51 -7.40 11.93 18.84
C ARG A 51 -6.46 10.73 18.81
N GLU A 52 -5.16 10.97 18.94
CA GLU A 52 -4.20 9.88 19.02
C GLU A 52 -4.50 9.00 20.25
N VAL A 53 -4.70 7.70 20.01
CA VAL A 53 -4.82 6.71 21.07
C VAL A 53 -3.40 6.34 21.47
N VAL A 54 -2.95 6.85 22.62
CA VAL A 54 -1.66 6.46 23.18
C VAL A 54 -1.77 5.02 23.67
N ASP A 55 -1.05 4.13 22.99
CA ASP A 55 -1.05 2.69 23.22
C ASP A 55 -0.83 2.36 24.72
N GLU A 56 -1.69 1.53 25.30
CA GLU A 56 -1.63 1.10 26.70
C GLU A 56 -0.35 0.29 26.99
N PHE A 57 0.28 -0.30 25.96
CA PHE A 57 1.63 -0.90 26.06
C PHE A 57 2.74 0.15 26.32
N THR A 58 2.45 1.44 26.10
CA THR A 58 3.39 2.55 26.31
C THR A 58 3.05 3.41 27.54
N GLY A 59 2.02 3.02 28.31
CA GLY A 59 1.45 3.76 29.44
C GLY A 59 1.62 3.11 30.83
N ASP A 60 0.65 3.38 31.70
CA ASP A 60 0.58 2.89 33.09
C ASP A 60 0.14 1.42 33.14
N SER A 61 0.87 0.58 33.89
CA SER A 61 0.58 -0.86 34.02
C SER A 61 -0.78 -1.14 34.65
N SER A 62 -1.38 -0.17 35.34
CA SER A 62 -2.73 -0.26 35.91
C SER A 62 -3.84 -0.43 34.85
N ARG A 63 -3.58 -0.02 33.60
CA ARG A 63 -4.51 -0.18 32.45
C ARG A 63 -4.22 -1.43 31.62
N PHE A 64 -3.17 -2.17 31.96
CA PHE A 64 -2.78 -3.37 31.24
C PHE A 64 -3.59 -4.58 31.72
N HIS A 65 -4.49 -5.09 30.88
CA HIS A 65 -5.37 -6.21 31.20
C HIS A 65 -4.89 -7.52 30.55
N GLU A 66 -5.33 -8.66 31.08
CA GLU A 66 -4.99 -10.02 30.59
C GLU A 66 -5.21 -10.19 29.08
N ARG A 67 -6.25 -9.53 28.53
CA ARG A 67 -6.53 -9.53 27.09
C ARG A 67 -5.37 -8.96 26.25
N HIS A 68 -4.67 -7.92 26.73
CA HIS A 68 -3.54 -7.32 26.02
C HIS A 68 -2.34 -8.27 26.05
N TYR A 69 -2.12 -8.96 27.17
CA TYR A 69 -1.09 -10.00 27.23
C TYR A 69 -1.35 -11.13 26.23
N ASN A 70 -2.59 -11.64 26.19
CA ASN A 70 -2.97 -12.69 25.25
C ASN A 70 -2.82 -12.25 23.78
N GLU A 71 -3.16 -11.01 23.46
CA GLU A 71 -2.93 -10.42 22.14
C GLU A 71 -1.43 -10.34 21.82
N PHE A 72 -0.62 -9.81 22.74
CA PHE A 72 0.83 -9.65 22.56
C PHE A 72 1.55 -10.98 22.30
N VAL A 73 1.32 -11.99 23.15
CA VAL A 73 1.97 -13.31 23.03
C VAL A 73 1.47 -14.15 21.86
N THR A 74 0.43 -13.70 21.17
CA THR A 74 -0.05 -14.35 19.94
C THR A 74 0.90 -14.12 18.78
N PHE A 75 1.48 -12.93 18.68
CA PHE A 75 2.26 -12.54 17.51
C PHE A 75 3.76 -12.83 17.67
N LEU A 76 4.42 -13.10 16.54
CA LEU A 76 5.87 -13.28 16.51
C LEU A 76 6.60 -11.97 16.86
N PRO A 77 7.84 -12.02 17.40
CA PRO A 77 8.53 -10.82 17.89
C PRO A 77 8.70 -9.69 16.87
N TYR A 78 8.86 -10.02 15.58
CA TYR A 78 8.96 -9.01 14.53
C TYR A 78 7.62 -8.33 14.23
N VAL A 79 6.51 -9.05 14.37
CA VAL A 79 5.15 -8.47 14.26
C VAL A 79 4.82 -7.66 15.51
N GLN A 80 5.24 -8.10 16.69
CA GLN A 80 5.09 -7.32 17.93
C GLN A 80 5.78 -5.95 17.81
N ARG A 81 7.02 -5.89 17.29
CA ARG A 81 7.72 -4.62 17.04
C ARG A 81 6.98 -3.71 16.05
N PHE A 82 6.28 -4.30 15.09
CA PHE A 82 5.43 -3.56 14.17
C PHE A 82 4.18 -2.98 14.87
N LEU A 83 3.47 -3.80 15.64
CA LEU A 83 2.20 -3.40 16.24
C LEU A 83 2.39 -2.45 17.42
N TYR A 84 3.34 -2.76 18.32
CA TYR A 84 3.48 -2.11 19.62
C TYR A 84 4.78 -1.28 19.75
N GLY A 85 5.68 -1.35 18.75
CA GLY A 85 6.98 -0.69 18.79
C GLY A 85 8.01 -1.40 19.66
N GLU A 86 9.08 -0.69 20.01
CA GLU A 86 10.11 -1.17 20.93
C GLU A 86 9.89 -0.59 22.33
N GLY A 87 10.01 -1.44 23.36
CA GLY A 87 9.89 -1.03 24.75
C GLY A 87 10.97 -0.01 25.13
N ARG A 88 10.67 0.89 26.08
CA ARG A 88 11.60 1.92 26.57
C ARG A 88 12.94 1.29 26.99
N SER A 89 14.03 1.65 26.32
CA SER A 89 15.37 1.19 26.70
C SER A 89 15.97 1.98 27.87
N GLN A 90 15.42 3.14 28.24
CA GLN A 90 15.83 3.94 29.41
C GLN A 90 14.79 5.02 29.76
N PRO A 91 14.60 5.41 31.04
CA PRO A 91 13.81 6.59 31.41
C PRO A 91 14.45 7.86 30.83
N GLY A 92 13.74 8.59 29.98
CA GLY A 92 14.22 9.83 29.36
C GLY A 92 14.67 9.73 27.90
N SER A 93 14.76 8.51 27.34
CA SER A 93 14.86 8.32 25.90
C SER A 93 13.49 8.58 25.26
N SER A 94 13.41 9.43 24.24
CA SER A 94 12.23 9.51 23.39
C SER A 94 12.10 8.15 22.71
N ALA A 95 11.22 7.29 23.23
CA ALA A 95 10.90 6.04 22.56
C ALA A 95 10.60 6.37 21.09
N THR A 96 11.31 5.74 20.16
CA THR A 96 10.83 5.63 18.79
C THR A 96 9.51 4.86 18.88
N GLY A 97 8.40 5.60 19.07
CA GLY A 97 7.09 5.00 19.33
C GLY A 97 6.65 4.10 18.18
N SER A 98 5.59 3.31 18.42
CA SER A 98 5.13 2.29 17.47
C SER A 98 5.09 2.81 16.02
N PRO A 99 5.59 2.01 15.05
CA PRO A 99 5.51 2.36 13.65
C PRO A 99 4.06 2.36 13.13
N MET A 100 3.09 1.87 13.92
CA MET A 100 1.66 2.03 13.70
C MET A 100 1.09 3.05 14.70
N ARG A 101 0.34 4.04 14.21
CA ARG A 101 -0.30 5.09 15.01
C ARG A 101 -1.80 5.01 14.85
N VAL A 102 -2.55 5.08 15.94
CA VAL A 102 -4.01 4.97 15.92
C VAL A 102 -4.62 6.29 16.36
N PHE A 103 -5.60 6.78 15.61
CA PHE A 103 -6.38 7.96 15.97
C PHE A 103 -7.84 7.59 16.06
N ARG A 104 -8.50 7.89 17.18
CA ARG A 104 -9.90 7.58 17.42
C ARG A 104 -10.77 8.81 17.23
N ARG A 105 -11.95 8.58 16.66
CA ARG A 105 -13.04 9.54 16.56
C ARG A 105 -14.16 9.14 17.52
N SER A 106 -14.72 10.09 18.26
CA SER A 106 -15.67 9.81 19.37
C SER A 106 -16.93 10.68 19.36
N ASP A 107 -17.08 11.57 18.37
CA ASP A 107 -18.27 12.40 18.16
C ASP A 107 -19.43 11.63 17.50
N VAL A 108 -19.20 10.40 17.04
CA VAL A 108 -20.21 9.51 16.43
C VAL A 108 -20.51 8.32 17.35
N SER A 109 -21.80 8.03 17.57
CA SER A 109 -22.27 7.02 18.54
C SER A 109 -23.03 5.85 17.90
N ALA A 110 -23.72 6.10 16.78
CA ALA A 110 -24.57 5.10 16.13
C ALA A 110 -24.71 5.38 14.63
N VAL A 111 -25.21 4.38 13.91
CA VAL A 111 -25.69 4.53 12.53
C VAL A 111 -27.12 4.03 12.41
N ARG A 112 -27.95 4.83 11.76
CA ARG A 112 -29.29 4.43 11.34
C ARG A 112 -29.24 4.01 9.88
N ALA A 113 -29.50 2.73 9.62
CA ALA A 113 -29.38 2.11 8.31
C ALA A 113 -30.73 1.60 7.80
N VAL A 114 -31.06 1.86 6.54
CA VAL A 114 -32.20 1.26 5.85
C VAL A 114 -31.65 0.41 4.70
N LEU A 115 -31.96 -0.89 4.71
CA LEU A 115 -31.36 -1.85 3.78
C LEU A 115 -31.94 -1.68 2.36
N ARG A 116 -33.26 -1.69 2.24
CA ARG A 116 -33.99 -1.54 0.97
C ARG A 116 -35.13 -0.52 1.13
N PRO A 117 -35.66 0.04 0.01
CA PRO A 117 -36.81 0.94 0.07
C PRO A 117 -38.00 0.29 0.78
N GLY A 118 -38.52 0.96 1.82
CA GLY A 118 -39.66 0.50 2.60
C GLY A 118 -39.33 -0.36 3.82
N ASP A 119 -38.07 -0.76 4.00
CA ASP A 119 -37.65 -1.50 5.20
C ASP A 119 -37.65 -0.61 6.45
N ALA A 120 -37.88 -1.21 7.61
CA ALA A 120 -37.71 -0.54 8.89
C ALA A 120 -36.21 -0.20 9.13
N PRO A 121 -35.89 0.97 9.70
CA PRO A 121 -34.51 1.32 10.02
C PRO A 121 -33.92 0.37 11.07
N ILE A 122 -32.68 -0.06 10.83
CA ILE A 122 -31.86 -0.81 11.77
C ILE A 122 -30.89 0.16 12.43
N MET A 123 -30.80 0.11 13.76
CA MET A 123 -29.83 0.86 14.55
C MET A 123 -28.60 -0.01 14.79
N LEU A 124 -27.42 0.49 14.43
CA LEU A 124 -26.14 -0.14 14.79
C LEU A 124 -25.38 0.80 15.72
N ASP A 125 -24.92 0.28 16.85
CA ASP A 125 -24.09 1.01 17.80
C ASP A 125 -22.64 1.08 17.30
N ILE A 126 -22.00 2.24 17.42
CA ILE A 126 -20.57 2.39 17.15
C ILE A 126 -19.78 1.86 18.33
N VAL A 127 -18.93 0.86 18.08
CA VAL A 127 -17.98 0.35 19.08
C VAL A 127 -16.73 1.22 19.09
N HIS A 128 -16.18 1.52 17.91
CA HIS A 128 -15.16 2.55 17.71
C HIS A 128 -15.00 2.90 16.23
N VAL A 129 -14.42 4.08 15.98
CA VAL A 129 -13.96 4.53 14.66
C VAL A 129 -12.52 4.99 14.79
N ASP A 130 -11.61 4.34 14.05
CA ASP A 130 -10.17 4.56 14.17
C ASP A 130 -9.51 4.79 12.80
N LEU A 131 -8.48 5.64 12.74
CA LEU A 131 -7.53 5.73 11.63
C LEU A 131 -6.20 5.10 12.04
N TYR A 132 -5.71 4.18 11.22
CA TYR A 132 -4.39 3.58 11.37
C TYR A 132 -3.42 4.19 10.37
N PHE A 133 -2.38 4.84 10.87
CA PHE A 133 -1.26 5.37 10.09
C PHE A 133 -0.02 4.50 10.27
N PHE A 134 0.83 4.46 9.24
CA PHE A 134 2.02 3.64 9.21
C PHE A 134 3.25 4.48 8.89
N LEU A 135 4.31 4.29 9.66
CA LEU A 135 5.56 5.01 9.51
C LEU A 135 6.18 4.74 8.12
N ASP A 136 6.68 5.81 7.48
CA ASP A 136 7.31 5.78 6.14
C ASP A 136 6.38 5.30 4.99
N LEU A 137 5.05 5.26 5.20
CA LEU A 137 4.07 4.88 4.18
C LEU A 137 2.97 5.95 4.03
N ASP A 138 2.63 6.28 2.79
CA ASP A 138 1.57 7.21 2.43
C ASP A 138 0.21 6.49 2.41
N LEU A 139 -0.13 5.83 3.52
CA LEU A 139 -1.31 4.97 3.66
C LEU A 139 -2.04 5.25 4.98
N VAL A 140 -3.37 5.25 4.92
CA VAL A 140 -4.24 5.27 6.10
C VAL A 140 -5.32 4.21 5.94
N LEU A 141 -5.61 3.49 7.02
CA LEU A 141 -6.72 2.53 7.09
C LEU A 141 -7.80 3.10 8.01
N LEU A 142 -9.01 3.34 7.48
CA LEU A 142 -10.18 3.67 8.30
C LEU A 142 -10.82 2.38 8.81
N ASN A 143 -10.96 2.27 10.12
CA ASN A 143 -11.56 1.14 10.80
C ASN A 143 -12.87 1.56 11.47
N VAL A 144 -13.96 0.88 11.16
CA VAL A 144 -15.29 1.15 11.76
C VAL A 144 -15.85 -0.17 12.30
N GLU A 145 -15.94 -0.30 13.63
CA GLU A 145 -16.64 -1.42 14.26
C GLU A 145 -18.05 -0.97 14.67
N VAL A 146 -19.07 -1.68 14.17
CA VAL A 146 -20.47 -1.53 14.56
C VAL A 146 -20.99 -2.81 15.19
N SER A 147 -22.00 -2.68 16.07
CA SER A 147 -22.69 -3.82 16.67
C SER A 147 -24.20 -3.65 16.69
N ALA A 148 -24.91 -4.77 16.67
CA ALA A 148 -26.36 -4.85 16.82
C ALA A 148 -26.76 -6.15 17.52
N ARG A 149 -28.03 -6.25 17.93
CA ARG A 149 -28.59 -7.44 18.57
C ARG A 149 -29.89 -7.86 17.90
N ASP A 150 -30.19 -9.14 18.03
CA ASP A 150 -31.45 -9.76 17.64
C ASP A 150 -31.86 -9.43 16.20
N LEU A 151 -30.92 -9.56 15.25
CA LEU A 151 -31.17 -9.40 13.82
C LEU A 151 -31.68 -10.71 13.21
N ALA A 152 -32.58 -10.61 12.23
CA ALA A 152 -32.84 -11.75 11.35
C ALA A 152 -31.59 -12.06 10.50
N LEU A 153 -31.39 -13.33 10.15
CA LEU A 153 -30.26 -13.73 9.30
C LEU A 153 -30.17 -12.93 7.99
N ASP A 154 -31.30 -12.69 7.33
CA ASP A 154 -31.37 -11.90 6.09
C ASP A 154 -30.89 -10.45 6.30
N GLN A 155 -31.26 -9.84 7.44
CA GLN A 155 -30.81 -8.49 7.77
C GLN A 155 -29.30 -8.45 7.99
N ALA A 156 -28.73 -9.46 8.68
CA ALA A 156 -27.30 -9.57 8.87
C ALA A 156 -26.55 -9.78 7.53
N GLN A 157 -27.05 -10.67 6.65
CA GLN A 157 -26.49 -10.88 5.30
C GLN A 157 -26.50 -9.58 4.48
N GLU A 158 -27.62 -8.84 4.49
CA GLU A 158 -27.75 -7.57 3.77
C GLU A 158 -26.87 -6.45 4.35
N LEU A 159 -26.72 -6.37 5.68
CA LEU A 159 -25.78 -5.43 6.31
C LEU A 159 -24.33 -5.71 5.87
N LEU A 160 -23.89 -6.97 5.96
CA LEU A 160 -22.56 -7.39 5.48
C LEU A 160 -22.36 -7.06 4.00
N TYR A 161 -23.41 -7.24 3.20
CA TYR A 161 -23.38 -6.98 1.76
C TYR A 161 -23.37 -5.49 1.38
N ARG A 162 -24.08 -4.64 2.11
CA ARG A 162 -24.39 -3.26 1.69
C ARG A 162 -23.62 -2.17 2.41
N PHE A 163 -23.34 -2.35 3.70
CA PHE A 163 -22.88 -1.26 4.56
C PHE A 163 -21.49 -0.73 4.13
N GLY A 164 -20.52 -1.62 3.96
CA GLY A 164 -19.13 -1.29 3.66
C GLY A 164 -18.87 -0.90 2.20
N ARG A 165 -19.65 0.03 1.63
CA ARG A 165 -19.46 0.53 0.25
C ARG A 165 -19.23 2.03 0.22
N GLY A 166 -18.02 2.43 -0.19
CA GLY A 166 -17.61 3.84 -0.24
C GLY A 166 -18.41 4.69 -1.23
N TYR A 167 -18.99 4.07 -2.26
CA TYR A 167 -19.85 4.69 -3.28
C TYR A 167 -20.64 3.62 -4.04
N PRO A 168 -21.74 3.99 -4.73
CA PRO A 168 -22.55 3.05 -5.51
C PRO A 168 -21.81 2.52 -6.74
N ALA A 169 -22.03 1.24 -7.05
CA ALA A 169 -21.54 0.63 -8.30
C ALA A 169 -22.40 0.97 -9.52
N GLY A 170 -23.63 1.41 -9.29
CA GLY A 170 -24.61 1.73 -10.31
C GLY A 170 -25.95 2.08 -9.67
N TRP A 171 -26.95 2.32 -10.51
CA TRP A 171 -28.32 2.64 -10.08
C TRP A 171 -29.32 1.77 -10.84
N ASP A 172 -30.41 1.40 -10.19
CA ASP A 172 -31.51 0.68 -10.82
C ASP A 172 -32.38 1.60 -11.71
N ALA A 173 -33.42 1.02 -12.32
CA ALA A 173 -34.33 1.76 -13.18
C ALA A 173 -35.10 2.87 -12.45
N GLN A 174 -35.20 2.78 -11.11
CA GLN A 174 -35.84 3.76 -10.25
C GLN A 174 -34.84 4.82 -9.73
N GLY A 175 -33.56 4.70 -10.08
CA GLY A 175 -32.51 5.61 -9.66
C GLY A 175 -31.96 5.33 -8.27
N HIS A 176 -32.28 4.19 -7.65
CA HIS A 176 -31.71 3.81 -6.35
C HIS A 176 -30.32 3.21 -6.52
N ALA A 177 -29.44 3.54 -5.58
CA ALA A 177 -28.09 3.00 -5.52
C ALA A 177 -28.12 1.47 -5.39
N GLN A 178 -27.57 0.78 -6.40
CA GLN A 178 -27.45 -0.67 -6.35
C GLN A 178 -26.39 -1.09 -5.35
N HIS A 179 -26.69 -2.17 -4.63
CA HIS A 179 -25.81 -2.81 -3.64
C HIS A 179 -25.42 -1.97 -2.42
N CYS A 180 -25.74 -0.69 -2.36
CA CYS A 180 -25.59 0.14 -1.16
C CYS A 180 -26.82 0.03 -0.26
N LEU A 181 -26.67 0.52 0.97
CA LEU A 181 -27.83 0.84 1.83
C LEU A 181 -28.69 1.88 1.11
N TYR A 182 -30.01 1.74 1.24
CA TYR A 182 -30.94 2.73 0.71
C TYR A 182 -30.76 4.09 1.41
N SER A 183 -30.59 4.07 2.73
CA SER A 183 -30.15 5.23 3.51
C SER A 183 -29.20 4.82 4.62
N ALA A 184 -28.27 5.71 4.95
CA ALA A 184 -27.34 5.56 6.06
C ALA A 184 -27.10 6.94 6.69
N GLU A 185 -27.21 7.03 8.00
CA GLU A 185 -27.07 8.26 8.77
C GLU A 185 -26.18 8.03 9.99
N TRP A 186 -25.09 8.78 10.09
CA TRP A 186 -24.26 8.83 11.30
C TRP A 186 -24.96 9.69 12.35
N LEU A 187 -25.03 9.20 13.59
CA LEU A 187 -25.68 9.90 14.69
C LEU A 187 -24.70 10.21 15.82
N ASP A 188 -24.89 11.34 16.48
CA ASP A 188 -24.20 11.68 17.74
C ASP A 188 -24.81 10.93 18.94
N ALA A 189 -24.28 11.16 20.14
CA ALA A 189 -24.80 10.56 21.38
C ALA A 189 -26.22 11.02 21.75
N ALA A 190 -26.70 12.14 21.20
CA ALA A 190 -28.05 12.66 21.39
C ALA A 190 -29.03 12.19 20.31
N GLY A 191 -28.57 11.40 19.33
CA GLY A 191 -29.36 10.90 18.21
C GLY A 191 -29.54 11.93 17.07
N GLN A 192 -28.78 13.03 17.07
CA GLN A 192 -28.79 14.00 15.98
C GLN A 192 -28.01 13.46 14.77
N VAL A 193 -28.54 13.71 13.58
CA VAL A 193 -27.88 13.30 12.32
C VAL A 193 -26.67 14.21 12.06
N LEU A 194 -25.49 13.61 12.06
CA LEU A 194 -24.23 14.27 11.76
C LEU A 194 -23.95 14.32 10.26
N ALA A 195 -24.23 13.23 9.55
CA ALA A 195 -24.14 13.15 8.10
C ALA A 195 -25.03 12.04 7.55
N GLN A 196 -25.50 12.22 6.30
CA GLN A 196 -26.37 11.29 5.60
C GLN A 196 -25.74 10.86 4.27
N SER A 197 -26.01 9.62 3.86
CA SER A 197 -25.59 9.11 2.55
C SER A 197 -26.35 9.80 1.42
N ASP A 198 -25.62 10.17 0.38
CA ASP A 198 -26.14 10.73 -0.85
C ASP A 198 -26.06 9.73 -2.02
N ALA A 199 -25.87 8.44 -1.76
CA ALA A 199 -25.66 7.41 -2.79
C ALA A 199 -26.76 7.37 -3.87
N ASN A 200 -28.00 7.76 -3.55
CA ASN A 200 -29.10 7.84 -4.50
C ASN A 200 -29.05 9.09 -5.43
N GLN A 201 -28.16 10.04 -5.18
CA GLN A 201 -28.00 11.26 -5.98
C GLN A 201 -27.08 11.01 -7.20
N ARG A 202 -27.55 10.17 -8.13
CA ARG A 202 -26.80 9.70 -9.31
C ARG A 202 -25.99 10.78 -10.04
N ASP A 203 -26.59 11.94 -10.30
CA ASP A 203 -25.99 12.99 -11.12
C ASP A 203 -24.70 13.56 -10.52
N LEU A 204 -24.59 13.62 -9.18
CA LEU A 204 -23.38 14.08 -8.51
C LEU A 204 -22.18 13.15 -8.75
N PHE A 205 -22.42 11.84 -8.73
CA PHE A 205 -21.37 10.83 -8.96
C PHE A 205 -20.96 10.81 -10.43
N MET A 206 -21.93 10.88 -11.35
CA MET A 206 -21.68 10.92 -12.80
C MET A 206 -20.90 12.17 -13.21
N ALA A 207 -21.30 13.35 -12.71
CA ALA A 207 -20.59 14.60 -12.96
C ALA A 207 -19.14 14.50 -12.48
N HIS A 208 -18.91 14.02 -11.26
CA HIS A 208 -17.56 13.89 -10.71
C HIS A 208 -16.65 12.96 -11.52
N VAL A 209 -17.14 11.78 -11.92
CA VAL A 209 -16.38 10.84 -12.76
C VAL A 209 -16.09 11.43 -14.14
N SER A 210 -17.02 12.19 -14.71
CA SER A 210 -16.85 12.83 -16.01
C SER A 210 -15.70 13.84 -16.01
N SER A 211 -15.55 14.61 -14.92
CA SER A 211 -14.53 15.66 -14.78
C SER A 211 -13.18 15.12 -14.30
N HIS A 212 -13.16 14.13 -13.40
CA HIS A 212 -11.93 13.74 -12.70
C HIS A 212 -11.40 12.35 -13.07
N ARG A 213 -12.19 11.53 -13.78
CA ARG A 213 -11.87 10.11 -14.06
C ARG A 213 -11.62 9.29 -12.78
N ALA A 214 -12.26 9.68 -11.68
CA ALA A 214 -12.20 9.02 -10.40
C ALA A 214 -13.60 8.94 -9.77
N PRO A 215 -13.91 7.89 -8.99
CA PRO A 215 -15.19 7.77 -8.31
C PRO A 215 -15.32 8.80 -7.19
N ARG A 216 -16.52 9.37 -7.04
CA ARG A 216 -16.87 10.22 -5.90
C ARG A 216 -17.22 9.36 -4.71
N ILE A 217 -16.69 9.68 -3.54
CA ILE A 217 -17.04 9.02 -2.28
C ILE A 217 -18.38 9.58 -1.78
N ALA A 218 -19.24 8.70 -1.26
CA ALA A 218 -20.53 9.08 -0.70
C ALA A 218 -20.36 10.01 0.53
N ALA A 219 -21.27 10.97 0.69
CA ALA A 219 -21.13 12.08 1.64
C ALA A 219 -20.89 11.61 3.09
N HIS A 220 -21.65 10.64 3.58
CA HIS A 220 -21.47 10.10 4.93
C HIS A 220 -20.07 9.50 5.19
N TRP A 221 -19.47 8.85 4.20
CA TRP A 221 -18.11 8.31 4.29
C TRP A 221 -17.05 9.41 4.20
N ALA A 222 -17.27 10.40 3.33
CA ALA A 222 -16.39 11.57 3.23
C ALA A 222 -16.41 12.39 4.53
N TRP A 223 -17.58 12.57 5.16
CA TRP A 223 -17.72 13.22 6.47
C TRP A 223 -16.95 12.46 7.55
N LEU A 224 -17.05 11.13 7.55
CA LEU A 224 -16.38 10.31 8.56
C LEU A 224 -14.85 10.48 8.52
N LEU A 225 -14.27 10.75 7.34
CA LEU A 225 -12.84 10.95 7.13
C LEU A 225 -12.34 12.37 7.42
N GLU A 226 -13.23 13.36 7.60
CA GLU A 226 -12.81 14.75 7.89
C GLU A 226 -11.85 14.81 9.09
N PRO A 227 -10.75 15.59 9.02
CA PRO A 227 -10.45 16.63 8.04
C PRO A 227 -9.66 16.14 6.82
N LEU A 228 -9.51 14.83 6.62
CA LEU A 228 -8.92 14.30 5.38
C LEU A 228 -9.89 14.57 4.24
N VAL A 229 -9.35 15.01 3.09
CA VAL A 229 -10.16 15.48 1.96
C VAL A 229 -9.88 14.65 0.71
N SER A 230 -10.93 14.29 -0.04
CA SER A 230 -10.73 13.56 -1.31
C SER A 230 -9.87 14.39 -2.28
N ASP A 231 -8.89 13.75 -2.92
CA ASP A 231 -7.91 14.45 -3.76
C ASP A 231 -8.51 15.16 -4.97
N HIS A 232 -9.64 14.69 -5.48
CA HIS A 232 -10.37 15.33 -6.59
C HIS A 232 -11.48 16.28 -6.14
N SER A 233 -11.59 16.56 -4.84
CA SER A 233 -12.56 17.54 -4.36
C SER A 233 -12.00 18.97 -4.36
N GLU A 234 -12.91 19.92 -4.50
CA GLU A 234 -12.64 21.36 -4.48
C GLU A 234 -12.31 21.89 -3.08
N ARG A 235 -12.57 21.09 -2.02
CA ARG A 235 -12.32 21.50 -0.64
C ARG A 235 -10.82 21.63 -0.38
N SER A 236 -10.41 22.72 0.26
CA SER A 236 -9.04 22.86 0.73
C SER A 236 -8.77 21.93 1.92
N GLY A 237 -7.58 21.36 2.00
CA GLY A 237 -7.17 20.47 3.08
C GLY A 237 -5.74 20.00 2.87
N PRO A 238 -4.90 19.99 3.92
CA PRO A 238 -3.49 19.59 3.80
C PRO A 238 -3.32 18.08 3.64
N LEU A 239 -4.26 17.29 4.19
CA LEU A 239 -4.28 15.84 4.07
C LEU A 239 -5.30 15.43 3.01
N ARG A 240 -4.78 14.96 1.87
CA ARG A 240 -5.60 14.46 0.77
C ARG A 240 -5.49 12.96 0.64
N TYR A 241 -6.56 12.32 0.20
CA TYR A 241 -6.59 10.88 0.03
C TYR A 241 -7.24 10.44 -1.28
N ARG A 242 -6.83 9.26 -1.74
CA ARG A 242 -7.41 8.53 -2.87
C ARG A 242 -7.71 7.10 -2.46
N GLN A 243 -8.66 6.51 -3.17
CA GLN A 243 -8.95 5.10 -3.05
C GLN A 243 -7.88 4.26 -3.74
N ILE A 244 -7.54 3.10 -3.16
CA ILE A 244 -6.52 2.19 -3.69
C ILE A 244 -7.15 1.02 -4.44
N GLU A 245 -8.12 0.35 -3.84
CA GLU A 245 -8.61 -0.95 -4.31
C GLU A 245 -9.94 -0.87 -5.06
N TYR A 246 -11.02 -0.98 -4.30
CA TYR A 246 -12.36 -1.24 -4.79
C TYR A 246 -13.36 -0.58 -3.85
N TYR A 247 -14.59 -0.38 -4.32
CA TYR A 247 -15.59 0.36 -3.55
C TYR A 247 -16.11 -0.40 -2.33
N ARG A 248 -15.93 -1.73 -2.29
CA ARG A 248 -16.21 -2.56 -1.12
C ARG A 248 -15.04 -2.49 -0.16
N MET A 249 -15.33 -2.17 1.10
CA MET A 249 -14.38 -2.20 2.19
C MET A 249 -14.19 -3.64 2.66
N PRO A 250 -12.94 -4.13 2.80
CA PRO A 250 -12.65 -5.34 3.55
C PRO A 250 -13.38 -5.38 4.88
N GLN A 251 -13.84 -6.57 5.30
CA GLN A 251 -14.62 -6.67 6.53
C GLN A 251 -14.35 -7.92 7.38
N LEU A 252 -14.38 -7.75 8.70
CA LEU A 252 -14.58 -8.85 9.62
C LEU A 252 -16.01 -8.85 10.14
N ALA A 253 -16.50 -10.04 10.48
CA ALA A 253 -17.82 -10.17 11.09
C ALA A 253 -17.85 -11.25 12.18
N PHE A 254 -18.63 -10.98 13.22
CA PHE A 254 -18.90 -11.92 14.31
C PHE A 254 -20.41 -12.09 14.42
N LEU A 255 -20.88 -13.34 14.33
CA LEU A 255 -22.29 -13.70 14.44
C LEU A 255 -22.51 -14.75 15.53
N ALA A 256 -23.13 -14.35 16.63
CA ALA A 256 -23.67 -15.29 17.61
C ALA A 256 -25.11 -15.65 17.23
N LEU A 257 -25.32 -16.90 16.82
CA LEU A 257 -26.60 -17.42 16.34
C LEU A 257 -27.29 -18.23 17.44
N ASP A 258 -28.63 -18.25 17.45
CA ASP A 258 -29.39 -19.12 18.32
C ASP A 258 -29.24 -20.62 17.99
N ASP A 259 -29.18 -20.97 16.71
CA ASP A 259 -28.78 -22.31 16.25
C ASP A 259 -27.89 -22.23 14.99
N PRO A 260 -26.55 -22.28 15.14
CA PRO A 260 -25.64 -22.28 13.99
C PRO A 260 -25.86 -23.45 13.02
N ARG A 261 -26.38 -24.59 13.49
CA ARG A 261 -26.57 -25.79 12.65
C ARG A 261 -27.82 -25.71 11.77
N ALA A 262 -28.71 -24.75 12.04
CA ALA A 262 -29.86 -24.48 11.19
C ALA A 262 -29.48 -23.77 9.88
N LEU A 263 -28.25 -23.23 9.78
CA LEU A 263 -27.77 -22.60 8.54
C LEU A 263 -27.59 -23.62 7.42
N SER A 264 -28.13 -23.29 6.25
CA SER A 264 -27.94 -24.07 5.03
C SER A 264 -26.56 -23.81 4.41
N ARG A 265 -26.14 -24.67 3.48
CA ARG A 265 -24.97 -24.40 2.63
C ARG A 265 -25.09 -23.04 1.92
N SER A 266 -26.30 -22.70 1.47
CA SER A 266 -26.60 -21.44 0.79
C SER A 266 -26.33 -20.21 1.67
N ASP A 267 -26.60 -20.33 2.97
CA ASP A 267 -26.32 -19.28 3.96
C ASP A 267 -24.81 -19.14 4.21
N PHE A 268 -24.08 -20.25 4.35
CA PHE A 268 -22.63 -20.20 4.47
C PHE A 268 -21.97 -19.57 3.25
N VAL A 269 -22.44 -19.87 2.03
CA VAL A 269 -21.93 -19.24 0.81
C VAL A 269 -22.21 -17.73 0.81
N ARG A 270 -23.41 -17.30 1.22
CA ARG A 270 -23.75 -15.86 1.34
C ARG A 270 -22.89 -15.13 2.34
N LEU A 271 -22.72 -15.71 3.53
CA LEU A 271 -21.90 -15.14 4.60
C LEU A 271 -20.41 -15.12 4.20
N GLY A 272 -19.90 -16.19 3.60
CA GLY A 272 -18.49 -16.35 3.25
C GLY A 272 -18.06 -15.49 2.06
N LEU A 273 -18.88 -15.42 1.00
CA LEU A 273 -18.60 -14.61 -0.19
C LEU A 273 -19.21 -13.21 -0.11
N VAL A 274 -19.91 -12.91 0.98
CA VAL A 274 -20.62 -11.66 1.24
C VAL A 274 -21.50 -11.33 0.03
N THR A 275 -22.53 -12.13 -0.17
CA THR A 275 -23.60 -11.88 -1.13
C THR A 275 -24.90 -11.54 -0.39
N GLY A 276 -25.76 -10.75 -1.02
CA GLY A 276 -27.01 -10.30 -0.42
C GLY A 276 -27.98 -11.47 -0.14
N ALA A 277 -28.96 -11.21 0.72
CA ALA A 277 -30.06 -12.12 0.99
C ALA A 277 -30.87 -12.36 -0.30
N PRO A 278 -31.50 -13.53 -0.46
CA PRO A 278 -32.28 -13.85 -1.65
C PRO A 278 -33.36 -12.79 -1.92
N MET A 279 -33.50 -12.41 -3.18
CA MET A 279 -34.60 -11.53 -3.63
C MET A 279 -35.86 -12.40 -3.73
N SER A 280 -36.66 -12.42 -2.66
CA SER A 280 -37.99 -13.06 -2.52
C SER A 280 -38.07 -14.60 -2.58
N GLY A 281 -38.67 -15.20 -1.55
CA GLY A 281 -39.43 -16.47 -1.53
C GLY A 281 -38.68 -17.78 -1.77
N ASP A 282 -37.73 -17.81 -2.71
CA ASP A 282 -37.01 -19.02 -3.12
C ASP A 282 -35.69 -19.15 -2.32
N GLY A 283 -35.83 -19.06 -0.99
CA GLY A 283 -34.76 -18.88 -0.01
C GLY A 283 -33.74 -20.02 0.11
N THR A 284 -33.72 -20.95 -0.83
CA THR A 284 -32.85 -22.13 -0.82
C THR A 284 -31.81 -22.13 -1.96
N GLY A 285 -32.02 -21.35 -3.03
CA GLY A 285 -31.13 -21.33 -4.20
C GLY A 285 -29.72 -20.81 -3.87
N LEU A 286 -28.68 -21.44 -4.41
CA LEU A 286 -27.29 -20.97 -4.28
C LEU A 286 -27.12 -19.60 -4.97
N PRO A 287 -26.24 -18.72 -4.46
CA PRO A 287 -26.05 -17.39 -5.06
C PRO A 287 -25.21 -17.43 -6.35
N TYR A 288 -24.55 -18.56 -6.61
CA TYR A 288 -23.77 -18.84 -7.81
C TYR A 288 -24.07 -20.24 -8.32
N ALA A 289 -23.60 -20.56 -9.53
CA ALA A 289 -23.72 -21.90 -10.11
C ALA A 289 -23.09 -22.96 -9.18
N GLU A 290 -23.71 -24.14 -9.12
CA GLU A 290 -23.30 -25.22 -8.22
C GLU A 290 -21.86 -25.68 -8.50
N GLU A 291 -21.50 -25.89 -9.77
CA GLU A 291 -20.16 -26.28 -10.21
C GLU A 291 -19.06 -25.31 -9.73
N TYR A 292 -19.36 -24.01 -9.67
CA TYR A 292 -18.42 -23.01 -9.16
C TYR A 292 -18.18 -23.14 -7.65
N LEU A 293 -19.16 -23.68 -6.93
CA LEU A 293 -19.16 -23.79 -5.47
C LEU A 293 -18.74 -25.18 -4.96
N ASP A 294 -18.45 -26.15 -5.83
CA ASP A 294 -18.12 -27.54 -5.46
C ASP A 294 -17.02 -27.66 -4.41
N ASP A 295 -16.05 -26.74 -4.41
CA ASP A 295 -14.94 -26.70 -3.46
C ASP A 295 -15.05 -25.61 -2.38
N PHE A 296 -16.24 -25.04 -2.20
CA PHE A 296 -16.50 -23.92 -1.31
C PHE A 296 -16.01 -24.17 0.11
N GLU A 297 -16.40 -25.28 0.73
CA GLU A 297 -16.06 -25.61 2.11
C GLU A 297 -14.54 -25.77 2.27
N LYS A 298 -13.87 -26.37 1.28
CA LYS A 298 -12.42 -26.58 1.31
C LYS A 298 -11.64 -25.27 1.17
N ARG A 299 -12.17 -24.32 0.39
CA ARG A 299 -11.48 -23.06 0.08
C ARG A 299 -11.80 -21.93 1.04
N PHE A 300 -13.03 -21.87 1.54
CA PHE A 300 -13.55 -20.72 2.28
C PHE A 300 -13.87 -21.05 3.74
N CYS A 301 -14.00 -22.31 4.15
CA CYS A 301 -14.28 -22.67 5.55
C CYS A 301 -13.03 -23.16 6.30
N TYR A 302 -12.85 -22.68 7.53
CA TYR A 302 -11.93 -23.24 8.51
C TYR A 302 -12.72 -23.91 9.64
N ASP A 303 -12.87 -25.22 9.52
CA ASP A 303 -13.83 -26.04 10.28
C ASP A 303 -13.25 -26.77 11.49
N ARG A 304 -12.09 -26.31 11.99
CA ARG A 304 -11.43 -26.94 13.15
C ARG A 304 -12.34 -27.06 14.38
N PHE A 305 -13.29 -26.15 14.54
CA PHE A 305 -14.23 -26.09 15.67
C PHE A 305 -15.69 -26.33 15.25
N TRP A 306 -15.91 -26.78 14.00
CA TRP A 306 -17.23 -27.14 13.50
C TRP A 306 -17.60 -28.56 13.93
N SER A 307 -17.83 -28.72 15.24
CA SER A 307 -18.23 -29.98 15.86
C SER A 307 -19.18 -29.73 17.02
N GLY A 308 -19.88 -30.78 17.47
CA GLY A 308 -20.77 -30.70 18.64
C GLY A 308 -20.06 -30.69 20.00
N SER A 309 -18.73 -30.55 20.04
CA SER A 309 -17.92 -30.66 21.27
C SER A 309 -16.87 -29.55 21.38
N GLY A 310 -16.27 -29.40 22.56
CA GLY A 310 -15.28 -28.36 22.85
C GLY A 310 -15.86 -27.14 23.56
N ALA A 311 -15.01 -26.13 23.82
CA ALA A 311 -15.40 -24.94 24.58
C ALA A 311 -16.36 -24.02 23.80
N ALA A 312 -16.16 -23.90 22.48
CA ALA A 312 -17.06 -23.22 21.55
C ALA A 312 -17.48 -24.20 20.43
N PRO A 313 -18.46 -25.07 20.68
CA PRO A 313 -18.97 -25.99 19.66
C PRO A 313 -19.65 -25.21 18.52
N ASN A 314 -19.82 -25.87 17.37
CA ASN A 314 -20.47 -25.33 16.18
C ASN A 314 -19.89 -23.96 15.75
N THR A 315 -18.59 -23.76 15.91
CA THR A 315 -17.92 -22.53 15.51
C THR A 315 -17.26 -22.72 14.15
N ARG A 316 -17.60 -21.86 13.19
CA ARG A 316 -17.05 -21.90 11.83
C ARG A 316 -16.49 -20.54 11.47
N TYR A 317 -15.30 -20.56 10.87
CA TYR A 317 -14.67 -19.38 10.29
C TYR A 317 -14.82 -19.46 8.77
N LEU A 318 -15.23 -18.35 8.15
CA LEU A 318 -15.34 -18.19 6.70
C LEU A 318 -14.36 -17.11 6.26
N CYS A 319 -13.49 -17.40 5.29
CA CYS A 319 -12.52 -16.44 4.79
C CYS A 319 -12.45 -16.43 3.26
N SER A 320 -12.73 -15.27 2.66
CA SER A 320 -12.62 -15.02 1.21
C SER A 320 -11.48 -14.06 0.86
N GLY A 321 -10.59 -13.78 1.82
CA GLY A 321 -9.62 -12.69 1.75
C GLY A 321 -10.29 -11.34 2.03
N HIS A 322 -11.28 -10.95 1.21
CA HIS A 322 -12.02 -9.70 1.41
C HIS A 322 -12.89 -9.70 2.68
N SER A 323 -13.38 -10.87 3.10
CA SER A 323 -14.07 -11.06 4.37
C SER A 323 -13.40 -12.12 5.24
N LEU A 324 -13.44 -11.90 6.56
CA LEU A 324 -13.19 -12.92 7.57
C LEU A 324 -14.33 -12.91 8.59
N LEU A 325 -15.20 -13.91 8.51
CA LEU A 325 -16.37 -14.04 9.37
C LEU A 325 -16.19 -15.21 10.33
N VAL A 326 -16.58 -15.04 11.59
CA VAL A 326 -16.74 -16.14 12.53
C VAL A 326 -18.20 -16.19 12.97
N LEU A 327 -18.77 -17.40 12.95
CA LEU A 327 -20.10 -17.67 13.48
C LEU A 327 -20.05 -18.81 14.49
N GLY A 328 -20.98 -18.78 15.43
CA GLY A 328 -21.08 -19.78 16.49
C GLY A 328 -22.29 -19.59 17.37
N ASP A 329 -22.40 -20.45 18.37
CA ASP A 329 -23.57 -20.58 19.22
C ASP A 329 -23.63 -19.47 20.28
N ALA A 330 -24.70 -18.68 20.28
CA ALA A 330 -24.97 -17.63 21.26
C ALA A 330 -25.17 -18.17 22.69
N GLY A 331 -25.58 -19.43 22.82
CA GLY A 331 -25.68 -20.13 24.09
C GLY A 331 -24.34 -20.60 24.66
N SER A 332 -23.25 -20.58 23.88
CA SER A 332 -21.92 -20.94 24.37
C SER A 332 -21.27 -19.79 25.15
N PRO A 333 -21.03 -19.94 26.47
CA PRO A 333 -20.42 -18.87 27.26
C PRO A 333 -19.02 -18.49 26.78
N PHE A 334 -18.26 -19.47 26.25
CA PHE A 334 -16.92 -19.21 25.72
C PHE A 334 -16.97 -18.51 24.36
N TYR A 335 -17.99 -18.75 23.53
CA TYR A 335 -18.10 -18.07 22.23
C TYR A 335 -18.33 -16.56 22.40
N VAL A 336 -19.30 -16.17 23.25
CA VAL A 336 -19.68 -14.77 23.49
C VAL A 336 -18.83 -14.05 24.55
N CYS A 337 -17.85 -14.73 25.16
CA CYS A 337 -17.04 -14.13 26.22
C CYS A 337 -16.15 -13.01 25.70
N ARG A 338 -16.35 -11.80 26.25
CA ARG A 338 -15.65 -10.57 25.89
C ARG A 338 -14.19 -10.50 26.32
N ASP A 339 -13.80 -11.27 27.33
CA ASP A 339 -12.48 -11.17 27.96
C ASP A 339 -11.53 -12.30 27.54
N ARG A 340 -12.06 -13.52 27.34
CA ARG A 340 -11.26 -14.74 27.13
C ARG A 340 -11.75 -15.63 25.99
N GLY A 341 -12.91 -15.30 25.42
CA GLY A 341 -13.62 -16.13 24.46
C GLY A 341 -13.27 -15.89 23.00
N VAL A 342 -14.08 -16.47 22.12
CA VAL A 342 -13.98 -16.25 20.66
C VAL A 342 -14.25 -14.78 20.32
N LEU A 343 -15.20 -14.13 21.01
CA LEU A 343 -15.44 -12.69 20.84
C LEU A 343 -14.21 -11.85 21.21
N ALA A 344 -13.49 -12.20 22.28
CA ALA A 344 -12.23 -11.54 22.63
C ALA A 344 -11.18 -11.74 21.52
N GLN A 345 -10.99 -12.97 21.06
CA GLN A 345 -10.06 -13.28 19.96
C GLN A 345 -10.43 -12.53 18.66
N PHE A 346 -11.73 -12.41 18.36
CA PHE A 346 -12.24 -11.66 17.22
C PHE A 346 -11.80 -10.19 17.24
N ARG A 347 -12.02 -9.50 18.36
CA ARG A 347 -11.73 -8.05 18.48
C ARG A 347 -10.23 -7.74 18.57
N HIS A 348 -9.43 -8.73 18.91
CA HIS A 348 -8.00 -8.59 19.16
C HIS A 348 -7.20 -9.31 18.06
N GLN A 349 -6.92 -10.60 18.26
CA GLN A 349 -6.04 -11.41 17.42
C GLN A 349 -6.51 -11.49 15.95
N HIS A 350 -7.81 -11.76 15.71
CA HIS A 350 -8.36 -11.89 14.37
C HIS A 350 -8.43 -10.55 13.64
N PHE A 351 -8.76 -9.46 14.35
CA PHE A 351 -8.69 -8.13 13.79
C PHE A 351 -7.27 -7.78 13.33
N LEU A 352 -6.26 -7.99 14.18
CA LEU A 352 -4.88 -7.64 13.87
C LEU A 352 -4.29 -8.45 12.72
N LEU A 353 -4.54 -9.76 12.63
CA LEU A 353 -4.08 -10.56 11.48
C LEU A 353 -4.74 -10.07 10.17
N PHE A 354 -6.01 -9.70 10.21
CA PHE A 354 -6.74 -9.20 9.04
C PHE A 354 -6.26 -7.81 8.63
N LEU A 355 -5.97 -6.94 9.61
CA LEU A 355 -5.37 -5.64 9.42
C LEU A 355 -4.00 -5.75 8.75
N ILE A 356 -3.13 -6.64 9.25
CA ILE A 356 -1.79 -6.88 8.67
C ILE A 356 -1.91 -7.28 7.19
N ALA A 357 -2.79 -8.24 6.86
CA ALA A 357 -2.95 -8.74 5.50
C ALA A 357 -3.43 -7.64 4.53
N HIS A 358 -4.42 -6.85 4.93
CA HIS A 358 -4.94 -5.75 4.10
C HIS A 358 -3.99 -4.56 4.02
N PHE A 359 -3.24 -4.28 5.09
CA PHE A 359 -2.17 -3.31 5.09
C PHE A 359 -1.09 -3.66 4.07
N GLN A 360 -0.61 -4.91 4.07
CA GLN A 360 0.38 -5.39 3.11
C GLN A 360 -0.11 -5.26 1.67
N LYS A 361 -1.36 -5.67 1.40
CA LYS A 361 -1.97 -5.51 0.08
C LYS A 361 -2.05 -4.05 -0.36
N ALA A 362 -2.58 -3.18 0.50
CA ALA A 362 -2.78 -1.78 0.21
C ALA A 362 -1.45 -1.06 -0.03
N ALA A 363 -0.40 -1.39 0.74
CA ALA A 363 0.95 -0.86 0.52
C ALA A 363 1.51 -1.27 -0.84
N LEU A 364 1.34 -2.54 -1.25
CA LEU A 364 1.78 -3.03 -2.57
C LEU A 364 1.08 -2.31 -3.72
N LEU A 365 -0.24 -2.15 -3.62
CA LEU A 365 -1.02 -1.42 -4.62
C LEU A 365 -0.67 0.07 -4.66
N MET A 366 -0.42 0.70 -3.51
CA MET A 366 0.06 2.08 -3.42
C MET A 366 1.42 2.24 -4.14
N PHE A 367 2.37 1.32 -3.94
CA PHE A 367 3.64 1.36 -4.65
C PHE A 367 3.43 1.19 -6.17
N SER A 368 2.60 0.24 -6.59
CA SER A 368 2.29 0.02 -8.01
C SER A 368 1.72 1.28 -8.67
N ASP A 369 0.72 1.91 -8.03
CA ASP A 369 0.07 3.12 -8.53
C ASP A 369 1.05 4.30 -8.61
N ARG A 370 1.92 4.47 -7.59
CA ARG A 370 2.96 5.51 -7.58
C ARG A 370 3.95 5.37 -8.74
N LEU A 371 4.31 4.14 -9.13
CA LEU A 371 5.17 3.90 -10.30
C LEU A 371 4.45 4.23 -11.61
N ALA A 372 3.18 3.83 -11.72
CA ALA A 372 2.36 4.12 -12.90
C ALA A 372 2.18 5.63 -13.11
N GLU A 373 1.92 6.39 -12.03
CA GLU A 373 1.86 7.86 -12.05
C GLU A 373 3.20 8.47 -12.48
N ALA A 374 4.31 8.02 -11.89
CA ALA A 374 5.63 8.52 -12.24
C ALA A 374 5.94 8.32 -13.73
N LEU A 375 5.53 7.19 -14.31
CA LEU A 375 5.72 6.91 -15.73
C LEU A 375 4.80 7.76 -16.62
N LYS A 376 3.55 7.98 -16.19
CA LYS A 376 2.59 8.82 -16.92
C LYS A 376 3.06 10.27 -17.05
N ASP A 377 3.69 10.81 -16.00
CA ASP A 377 4.17 12.20 -15.97
C ASP A 377 5.57 12.38 -16.60
N LEU A 378 6.18 11.30 -17.09
CA LEU A 378 7.50 11.33 -17.72
C LEU A 378 7.43 11.91 -19.13
N ASP A 379 8.12 13.03 -19.33
CA ASP A 379 8.47 13.56 -20.64
C ASP A 379 9.98 13.40 -20.85
N ILE A 380 10.35 12.58 -21.82
CA ILE A 380 11.76 12.27 -22.11
C ILE A 380 12.49 13.47 -22.71
N ALA A 381 11.77 14.40 -23.37
CA ALA A 381 12.34 15.60 -23.96
C ALA A 381 12.69 16.65 -22.89
N ASP A 382 11.96 16.66 -21.75
CA ASP A 382 12.20 17.59 -20.66
C ASP A 382 13.19 17.03 -19.62
N ALA A 383 14.36 17.67 -19.52
CA ALA A 383 15.37 17.33 -18.53
C ALA A 383 14.92 17.53 -17.07
N ALA A 384 13.94 18.41 -16.80
CA ALA A 384 13.35 18.55 -15.47
C ALA A 384 12.41 17.38 -15.15
N SER A 385 11.57 16.97 -16.10
CA SER A 385 10.73 15.77 -15.98
C SER A 385 11.55 14.51 -15.69
N VAL A 386 12.61 14.24 -16.48
CA VAL A 386 13.51 13.10 -16.24
C VAL A 386 14.15 13.14 -14.84
N ARG A 387 14.52 14.34 -14.35
CA ARG A 387 15.07 14.49 -12.98
C ARG A 387 14.04 14.19 -11.90
N ARG A 388 12.79 14.66 -12.06
CA ARG A 388 11.69 14.34 -11.14
C ARG A 388 11.40 12.84 -11.14
N PHE A 389 11.28 12.24 -12.31
CA PHE A 389 11.08 10.80 -12.47
C PHE A 389 12.18 9.99 -11.75
N LYS A 390 13.46 10.29 -11.99
CA LYS A 390 14.59 9.64 -11.32
C LYS A 390 14.50 9.72 -9.80
N ARG A 391 14.09 10.87 -9.25
CA ARG A 391 13.89 11.06 -7.82
C ARG A 391 12.73 10.20 -7.32
N THR A 392 11.57 10.26 -7.97
CA THR A 392 10.38 9.50 -7.59
C THR A 392 10.63 7.99 -7.55
N ILE A 393 11.33 7.43 -8.55
CA ILE A 393 11.64 5.99 -8.58
C ILE A 393 12.61 5.60 -7.46
N ARG A 394 13.65 6.41 -7.20
CA ARG A 394 14.59 6.15 -6.09
C ARG A 394 13.90 6.22 -4.72
N ASP A 395 13.04 7.22 -4.51
CA ASP A 395 12.27 7.35 -3.29
C ASP A 395 11.30 6.18 -3.12
N SER A 396 10.65 5.74 -4.21
CA SER A 396 9.75 4.58 -4.20
C SER A 396 10.50 3.28 -3.90
N PHE A 397 11.68 3.07 -4.47
CA PHE A 397 12.53 1.90 -4.19
C PHE A 397 13.02 1.90 -2.74
N ALA A 398 13.49 3.04 -2.22
CA ALA A 398 13.90 3.17 -0.82
C ALA A 398 12.72 2.91 0.14
N GLY A 399 11.54 3.43 -0.18
CA GLY A 399 10.30 3.15 0.56
C GLY A 399 9.91 1.67 0.51
N PHE A 400 10.00 1.05 -0.66
CA PHE A 400 9.68 -0.37 -0.83
C PHE A 400 10.65 -1.28 -0.04
N LEU A 401 11.95 -0.98 -0.02
CA LEU A 401 12.91 -1.72 0.82
C LEU A 401 12.57 -1.61 2.30
N ARG A 402 12.22 -0.40 2.79
CA ARG A 402 11.77 -0.22 4.18
C ARG A 402 10.51 -1.03 4.47
N PHE A 403 9.57 -1.05 3.53
CA PHE A 403 8.37 -1.87 3.62
C PHE A 403 8.70 -3.37 3.70
N THR A 404 9.50 -3.89 2.78
CA THR A 404 9.93 -5.29 2.79
C THR A 404 10.59 -5.69 4.11
N HIS A 405 11.46 -4.85 4.67
CA HIS A 405 12.18 -5.21 5.89
C HIS A 405 11.37 -5.00 7.18
N ARG A 406 10.38 -4.11 7.20
CA ARG A 406 9.63 -3.75 8.42
C ARG A 406 8.23 -4.33 8.49
N TYR A 407 7.59 -4.58 7.34
CA TYR A 407 6.15 -4.79 7.23
C TYR A 407 5.75 -6.03 6.40
N TRP A 408 6.69 -6.66 5.70
CA TRP A 408 6.43 -7.85 4.92
C TRP A 408 6.62 -9.11 5.75
N PHE A 409 5.51 -9.80 6.02
CA PHE A 409 5.41 -10.96 6.90
C PHE A 409 4.70 -12.10 6.18
N HIS A 410 5.39 -13.22 5.98
CA HIS A 410 4.75 -14.45 5.47
C HIS A 410 4.02 -15.22 6.58
N GLU A 411 4.45 -15.04 7.83
CA GLU A 411 3.86 -15.62 9.01
C GLU A 411 3.74 -14.55 10.09
N VAL A 412 2.69 -14.63 10.91
CA VAL A 412 2.47 -13.64 11.97
C VAL A 412 2.41 -14.24 13.37
N SER A 413 2.19 -15.56 13.47
CA SER A 413 1.97 -16.27 14.73
C SER A 413 2.36 -17.75 14.58
N GLU A 414 2.79 -18.37 15.67
CA GLU A 414 2.94 -19.82 15.81
C GLU A 414 1.66 -20.51 16.32
N GLN A 415 0.70 -19.74 16.83
CA GLN A 415 -0.57 -20.30 17.25
C GLN A 415 -1.29 -20.86 16.03
N ALA A 416 -1.60 -22.15 16.07
CA ALA A 416 -2.03 -22.90 14.89
C ALA A 416 -3.27 -22.31 14.19
N GLN A 417 -4.22 -21.77 14.96
CA GLN A 417 -5.42 -21.13 14.42
C GLN A 417 -5.10 -19.79 13.74
N VAL A 418 -4.43 -18.87 14.45
CA VAL A 418 -4.07 -17.54 13.92
C VAL A 418 -3.19 -17.68 12.68
N ARG A 419 -2.22 -18.60 12.70
CA ARG A 419 -1.38 -18.92 11.55
C ARG A 419 -2.20 -19.41 10.35
N ALA A 420 -3.16 -20.31 10.58
CA ALA A 420 -4.01 -20.84 9.52
C ALA A 420 -4.91 -19.76 8.91
N LEU A 421 -5.57 -18.94 9.75
CA LEU A 421 -6.44 -17.86 9.30
C LEU A 421 -5.66 -16.77 8.54
N PHE A 422 -4.46 -16.39 9.00
CA PHE A 422 -3.62 -15.44 8.29
C PHE A 422 -3.20 -15.98 6.92
N ARG A 423 -2.71 -17.23 6.84
CA ARG A 423 -2.33 -17.85 5.55
C ARG A 423 -3.53 -17.93 4.60
N MET A 424 -4.70 -18.32 5.10
CA MET A 424 -5.93 -18.38 4.30
C MET A 424 -6.30 -17.01 3.73
N CYS A 425 -6.26 -15.97 4.56
CA CYS A 425 -6.50 -14.59 4.16
C CYS A 425 -5.47 -14.11 3.11
N ALA A 426 -4.18 -14.27 3.40
CA ALA A 426 -3.08 -13.86 2.52
C ALA A 426 -3.14 -14.55 1.14
N ASN A 427 -3.49 -15.84 1.12
CA ASN A 427 -3.64 -16.60 -0.13
C ASN A 427 -4.80 -16.08 -0.98
N HIS A 428 -5.98 -15.87 -0.38
CA HIS A 428 -7.14 -15.32 -1.09
C HIS A 428 -6.91 -13.88 -1.58
N LEU A 429 -6.11 -13.10 -0.85
CA LEU A 429 -5.71 -11.75 -1.27
C LEU A 429 -4.61 -11.75 -2.36
N GLY A 430 -3.98 -12.90 -2.63
CA GLY A 430 -2.91 -13.01 -3.63
C GLY A 430 -1.65 -12.20 -3.26
N LEU A 431 -1.31 -12.13 -1.97
CA LEU A 431 -0.23 -11.25 -1.49
C LEU A 431 1.14 -11.59 -2.10
N ASP A 432 1.54 -12.87 -2.13
CA ASP A 432 2.86 -13.28 -2.63
C ASP A 432 3.04 -13.01 -4.15
N PRO A 433 2.09 -13.36 -5.03
CA PRO A 433 2.15 -12.95 -6.44
C PRO A 433 2.24 -11.44 -6.62
N LEU A 434 1.41 -10.68 -5.89
CA LEU A 434 1.40 -9.21 -5.98
C LEU A 434 2.73 -8.60 -5.53
N TYR A 435 3.31 -9.12 -4.45
CA TYR A 435 4.63 -8.68 -3.97
C TYR A 435 5.71 -8.91 -5.01
N THR A 436 5.70 -10.09 -5.64
CA THR A 436 6.67 -10.46 -6.68
C THR A 436 6.57 -9.51 -7.87
N GLU A 437 5.35 -9.25 -8.35
CA GLU A 437 5.10 -8.34 -9.47
C GLU A 437 5.59 -6.92 -9.16
N VAL A 438 5.25 -6.36 -7.99
CA VAL A 438 5.67 -5.01 -7.60
C VAL A 438 7.19 -4.93 -7.46
N LYS A 439 7.81 -5.94 -6.84
CA LYS A 439 9.27 -6.01 -6.68
C LYS A 439 10.00 -6.01 -8.03
N GLU A 440 9.52 -6.81 -8.98
CA GLU A 440 10.09 -6.88 -10.34
C GLU A 440 9.94 -5.54 -11.06
N ARG A 441 8.74 -4.96 -11.08
CA ARG A 441 8.48 -3.65 -11.72
C ARG A 441 9.38 -2.54 -11.18
N ILE A 442 9.52 -2.41 -9.86
CA ILE A 442 10.40 -1.38 -9.27
C ILE A 442 11.87 -1.67 -9.63
N GLY A 443 12.28 -2.94 -9.58
CA GLY A 443 13.64 -3.35 -9.93
C GLY A 443 14.02 -3.00 -11.36
N GLU A 444 13.15 -3.31 -12.32
CA GLU A 444 13.33 -2.99 -13.75
C GLU A 444 13.45 -1.48 -13.98
N MET A 445 12.58 -0.68 -13.36
CA MET A 445 12.62 0.77 -13.49
C MET A 445 13.92 1.35 -12.93
N ASN A 446 14.42 0.84 -11.80
CA ASN A 446 15.70 1.29 -11.25
C ASN A 446 16.88 0.92 -12.15
N GLN A 447 16.91 -0.30 -12.69
CA GLN A 447 17.94 -0.74 -13.63
C GLN A 447 17.96 0.11 -14.92
N TYR A 448 16.79 0.46 -15.45
CA TYR A 448 16.68 1.36 -16.60
C TYR A 448 17.31 2.73 -16.31
N LEU A 449 17.10 3.29 -15.12
CA LEU A 449 17.66 4.59 -14.73
C LEU A 449 19.19 4.57 -14.63
N ASP A 450 19.75 3.49 -14.11
CA ASP A 450 21.20 3.30 -14.01
C ASP A 450 21.81 3.18 -15.41
N ALA A 451 21.18 2.42 -16.32
CA ALA A 451 21.60 2.30 -17.70
C ALA A 451 21.56 3.64 -18.46
N ASP A 452 20.49 4.43 -18.33
CA ASP A 452 20.41 5.77 -18.93
C ASP A 452 21.46 6.73 -18.36
N SER A 453 21.72 6.67 -17.05
CA SER A 453 22.77 7.47 -16.40
C SER A 453 24.15 7.17 -16.98
N LEU A 454 24.50 5.88 -17.11
CA LEU A 454 25.75 5.44 -17.70
C LEU A 454 25.88 5.88 -19.16
N ARG A 455 24.80 5.77 -19.95
CA ARG A 455 24.79 6.23 -21.36
C ARG A 455 25.05 7.73 -21.47
N ARG A 456 24.44 8.55 -20.62
CA ARG A 456 24.64 10.01 -20.61
C ARG A 456 26.06 10.39 -20.16
N GLN A 457 26.60 9.72 -19.13
CA GLN A 457 27.98 9.93 -18.69
C GLN A 457 28.97 9.59 -19.82
N ALA A 458 28.79 8.46 -20.50
CA ALA A 458 29.61 8.10 -21.65
C ALA A 458 29.57 9.18 -22.74
N ASN A 459 28.38 9.69 -23.10
CA ASN A 459 28.24 10.75 -24.09
C ASN A 459 28.91 12.08 -23.67
N THR A 460 28.88 12.43 -22.38
CA THR A 460 29.57 13.62 -21.86
C THR A 460 31.08 13.45 -21.90
N VAL A 461 31.59 12.27 -21.51
CA VAL A 461 33.02 11.93 -21.59
C VAL A 461 33.49 11.97 -23.04
N VAL A 462 32.70 11.46 -23.98
CA VAL A 462 33.01 11.55 -25.41
C VAL A 462 33.09 13.01 -25.86
N ARG A 463 32.12 13.86 -25.51
CA ARG A 463 32.16 15.29 -25.83
C ARG A 463 33.38 16.00 -25.24
N LEU A 464 33.70 15.75 -23.97
CA LEU A 464 34.87 16.32 -23.32
C LEU A 464 36.15 15.85 -24.01
N THR A 465 36.25 14.57 -24.34
CA THR A 465 37.39 13.99 -25.07
C THR A 465 37.59 14.66 -26.42
N VAL A 466 36.52 14.89 -27.18
CA VAL A 466 36.57 15.60 -28.47
C VAL A 466 37.10 17.03 -28.27
N VAL A 467 36.57 17.77 -27.29
CA VAL A 467 37.03 19.14 -27.00
C VAL A 467 38.51 19.15 -26.58
N THR A 468 38.93 18.22 -25.71
CA THR A 468 40.32 18.11 -25.26
C THR A 468 41.26 17.77 -26.41
N ILE A 469 40.86 16.89 -27.35
CA ILE A 469 41.66 16.53 -28.52
C ILE A 469 41.87 17.75 -29.42
N PHE A 470 40.80 18.46 -29.80
CA PHE A 470 40.92 19.66 -30.63
C PHE A 470 41.68 20.77 -29.89
N GLY A 471 41.46 20.91 -28.58
CA GLY A 471 42.20 21.83 -27.72
C GLY A 471 43.69 21.52 -27.68
N LEU A 472 44.08 20.26 -27.53
CA LEU A 472 45.48 19.81 -27.51
C LEU A 472 46.16 20.06 -28.85
N ILE A 473 45.50 19.75 -29.97
CA ILE A 473 46.02 20.06 -31.31
C ILE A 473 46.24 21.57 -31.42
N GLY A 474 45.26 22.37 -31.01
CA GLY A 474 45.35 23.82 -31.00
C GLY A 474 46.52 24.33 -30.16
N THR A 475 46.61 23.94 -28.89
CA THR A 475 47.62 24.43 -27.94
C THR A 475 49.04 23.99 -28.28
N VAL A 476 49.23 22.77 -28.78
CA VAL A 476 50.57 22.30 -29.21
C VAL A 476 51.00 23.07 -30.47
N THR A 477 50.08 23.29 -31.41
CA THR A 477 50.38 24.02 -32.65
C THR A 477 50.71 25.49 -32.38
N THR A 478 49.92 26.20 -31.57
CA THR A 478 50.22 27.59 -31.19
C THR A 478 51.39 27.69 -30.22
N GLY A 479 51.54 26.75 -29.29
CA GLY A 479 52.68 26.68 -28.38
C GLY A 479 54.00 26.57 -29.12
N PHE A 480 54.07 25.76 -30.18
CA PHE A 480 55.26 25.66 -31.03
C PHE A 480 55.67 26.99 -31.67
N LEU A 481 54.69 27.78 -32.14
CA LEU A 481 54.96 29.13 -32.67
C LEU A 481 55.29 30.16 -31.59
N GLY A 482 54.73 30.01 -30.39
CA GLY A 482 54.97 30.90 -29.25
C GLY A 482 56.31 30.67 -28.56
N MET A 483 56.96 29.53 -28.77
CA MET A 483 58.29 29.24 -28.28
C MET A 483 59.35 29.96 -29.13
N ASN A 484 60.20 30.77 -28.49
CA ASN A 484 61.32 31.44 -29.14
C ASN A 484 62.51 30.48 -29.41
N LEU A 485 62.23 29.31 -29.99
CA LEU A 485 63.22 28.27 -30.26
C LEU A 485 63.94 28.47 -31.59
N LEU A 486 63.36 29.19 -32.55
CA LEU A 486 63.88 29.34 -33.92
C LEU A 486 64.29 30.79 -34.29
N ALA A 487 64.32 31.74 -33.33
CA ALA A 487 64.62 33.16 -33.59
C ALA A 487 63.83 33.73 -34.79
N GLU A 488 62.57 33.30 -34.95
CA GLU A 488 61.77 33.53 -36.15
C GLU A 488 60.76 34.68 -35.99
N ALA A 489 61.01 35.57 -35.03
CA ALA A 489 60.18 36.73 -34.73
C ALA A 489 60.05 37.68 -35.94
N ASP A 490 61.12 37.84 -36.73
CA ASP A 490 61.19 38.73 -37.90
C ASP A 490 60.92 38.03 -39.25
N ALA A 491 60.49 36.77 -39.24
CA ALA A 491 60.25 36.02 -40.47
C ALA A 491 58.96 36.48 -41.21
N PRO A 492 58.95 36.44 -42.56
CA PRO A 492 57.78 36.82 -43.36
C PRO A 492 56.55 35.98 -43.00
N LEU A 493 55.37 36.61 -43.04
CA LEU A 493 54.09 36.03 -42.61
C LEU A 493 53.77 34.69 -43.30
N GLY A 494 54.16 34.54 -44.58
CA GLY A 494 54.01 33.29 -45.33
C GLY A 494 54.85 32.12 -44.79
N ARG A 495 56.06 32.37 -44.27
CA ARG A 495 56.91 31.32 -43.67
C ARG A 495 56.35 30.85 -42.33
N LYS A 496 55.82 31.78 -41.52
CA LYS A 496 55.13 31.46 -40.26
C LYS A 496 53.87 30.61 -40.51
N LEU A 497 53.10 30.95 -41.54
CA LEU A 497 51.92 30.16 -41.96
C LEU A 497 52.31 28.76 -42.46
N ALA A 498 53.41 28.61 -43.20
CA ALA A 498 53.87 27.30 -43.67
C ALA A 498 54.30 26.40 -42.50
N ILE A 499 55.07 26.94 -41.54
CA ILE A 499 55.50 26.22 -40.34
C ILE A 499 54.27 25.82 -39.50
N PHE A 500 53.32 26.75 -39.32
CA PHE A 500 52.05 26.45 -38.65
C PHE A 500 51.30 25.28 -39.31
N ALA A 501 51.14 25.32 -40.63
CA ALA A 501 50.43 24.28 -41.36
C ALA A 501 51.11 22.90 -41.23
N ILE A 502 52.45 22.85 -41.31
CA ILE A 502 53.21 21.61 -41.14
C ILE A 502 53.03 21.06 -39.73
N VAL A 503 53.23 21.89 -38.70
CA VAL A 503 53.09 21.49 -37.30
C VAL A 503 51.66 21.05 -36.99
N PHE A 504 50.66 21.76 -37.52
CA PHE A 504 49.24 21.44 -37.37
C PHE A 504 48.91 20.07 -37.99
N VAL A 505 49.37 19.80 -39.21
CA VAL A 505 49.14 18.51 -39.88
C VAL A 505 49.82 17.37 -39.13
N LEU A 506 51.06 17.57 -38.68
CA LEU A 506 51.80 16.56 -37.91
C LEU A 506 51.15 16.28 -36.55
N THR A 507 50.80 17.32 -35.79
CA THR A 507 50.12 17.17 -34.49
C THR A 507 48.73 16.56 -34.62
N THR A 508 47.96 16.95 -35.64
CA THR A 508 46.66 16.32 -35.94
C THR A 508 46.83 14.85 -36.28
N SER A 509 47.77 14.52 -37.17
CA SER A 509 48.04 13.14 -37.58
C SER A 509 48.49 12.27 -36.41
N LEU A 510 49.39 12.79 -35.57
CA LEU A 510 49.85 12.12 -34.37
C LEU A 510 48.72 11.92 -33.35
N THR A 511 47.88 12.94 -33.14
CA THR A 511 46.76 12.87 -32.19
C THR A 511 45.72 11.85 -32.63
N VAL A 512 45.35 11.85 -33.92
CA VAL A 512 44.43 10.85 -34.50
C VAL A 512 45.03 9.44 -34.41
N TYR A 513 46.31 9.30 -34.71
CA TYR A 513 47.01 8.02 -34.59
C TYR A 513 47.01 7.47 -33.16
N THR A 514 47.33 8.32 -32.18
CA THR A 514 47.29 7.99 -30.75
C THR A 514 45.87 7.65 -30.31
N MET A 515 44.86 8.37 -30.78
CA MET A 515 43.45 8.09 -30.47
C MET A 515 43.00 6.73 -31.02
N ALA A 516 43.34 6.42 -32.28
CA ALA A 516 43.02 5.13 -32.91
C ALA A 516 43.67 3.93 -32.19
N LYS A 517 44.77 4.18 -31.46
CA LYS A 517 45.49 3.17 -30.66
C LYS A 517 45.25 3.29 -29.15
N SER A 518 44.39 4.20 -28.71
CA SER A 518 44.22 4.58 -27.29
C SER A 518 43.92 3.39 -26.37
N LYS A 519 43.02 2.49 -26.78
CA LYS A 519 42.69 1.29 -26.00
C LYS A 519 43.93 0.43 -25.72
N ARG A 520 44.76 0.19 -26.74
CA ARG A 520 45.97 -0.63 -26.61
C ARG A 520 47.06 0.07 -25.81
N LEU A 521 47.14 1.39 -25.91
CA LEU A 521 48.04 2.19 -25.10
C LEU A 521 47.61 2.16 -23.62
N SER A 522 46.31 2.19 -23.33
CA SER A 522 45.78 2.02 -21.98
C SER A 522 46.10 0.63 -21.42
N ASP A 523 45.81 -0.42 -22.18
CA ASP A 523 46.13 -1.81 -21.79
C ASP A 523 47.63 -1.99 -21.52
N PHE A 524 48.50 -1.31 -22.29
CA PHE A 524 49.94 -1.29 -22.06
C PHE A 524 50.33 -0.55 -20.77
N LEU A 525 49.72 0.61 -20.50
CA LEU A 525 49.98 1.39 -19.28
C LEU A 525 49.55 0.64 -18.02
N ASP A 526 48.44 -0.10 -18.06
CA ASP A 526 48.00 -0.95 -16.95
C ASP A 526 49.06 -2.02 -16.63
N VAL A 527 49.57 -2.72 -17.67
CA VAL A 527 50.67 -3.71 -17.51
C VAL A 527 51.98 -3.06 -17.06
N LEU A 528 52.24 -1.82 -17.46
CA LEU A 528 53.42 -1.07 -17.04
C LEU A 528 53.34 -0.69 -15.55
N SER A 529 52.14 -0.35 -15.08
CA SER A 529 51.84 0.04 -13.69
C SER A 529 51.79 -1.14 -12.71
N ASP A 530 51.60 -2.35 -13.21
CA ASP A 530 51.64 -3.57 -12.39
C ASP A 530 53.08 -3.84 -11.89
N GLU A 531 53.26 -3.77 -10.57
CA GLU A 531 54.54 -4.03 -9.89
C GLU A 531 54.94 -5.52 -9.95
N ARG A 532 53.98 -6.42 -10.21
CA ARG A 532 54.23 -7.87 -10.32
C ARG A 532 54.62 -8.30 -11.74
N ALA A 533 54.52 -7.41 -12.72
CA ALA A 533 54.87 -7.71 -14.10
C ALA A 533 56.39 -7.69 -14.31
N THR A 534 56.94 -8.78 -14.86
CA THR A 534 58.35 -8.89 -15.21
C THR A 534 58.72 -7.98 -16.38
N ALA A 535 59.98 -7.55 -16.46
CA ALA A 535 60.48 -6.67 -17.53
C ALA A 535 60.16 -7.19 -18.94
N TRP A 536 60.22 -8.51 -19.14
CA TRP A 536 59.86 -9.14 -20.42
C TRP A 536 58.37 -9.03 -20.76
N GLN A 537 57.48 -9.10 -19.76
CA GLN A 537 56.04 -8.90 -19.96
C GLN A 537 55.73 -7.44 -20.33
N LYS A 538 56.42 -6.47 -19.74
CA LYS A 538 56.30 -5.05 -20.10
C LYS A 538 56.77 -4.79 -21.54
N PHE A 539 57.90 -5.37 -21.96
CA PHE A 539 58.38 -5.29 -23.35
C PHE A 539 57.44 -5.96 -24.36
N LYS A 540 56.85 -7.11 -24.01
CA LYS A 540 55.89 -7.81 -24.87
C LYS A 540 54.59 -7.02 -25.01
N ALA A 541 54.11 -6.40 -23.93
CA ALA A 541 52.95 -5.53 -23.94
C ALA A 541 53.17 -4.28 -24.82
N LEU A 542 54.37 -3.69 -24.80
CA LEU A 542 54.75 -2.60 -25.71
C LEU A 542 54.61 -3.03 -27.18
N GLY A 543 55.16 -4.19 -27.56
CA GLY A 543 55.07 -4.71 -28.93
C GLY A 543 53.63 -5.00 -29.42
N LEU A 544 52.70 -5.30 -28.51
CA LEU A 544 51.30 -5.61 -28.83
C LEU A 544 50.49 -4.38 -29.26
N VAL A 545 50.90 -3.17 -28.85
CA VAL A 545 50.25 -1.91 -29.29
C VAL A 545 50.26 -1.78 -30.82
N TRP A 546 51.38 -2.19 -31.44
CA TRP A 546 51.62 -2.04 -32.89
C TRP A 546 51.27 -3.26 -33.74
N LYS A 547 51.01 -4.43 -33.15
CA LYS A 547 50.65 -5.64 -33.90
C LYS A 547 49.27 -5.48 -34.57
N ARG A 548 49.21 -5.46 -35.91
CA ARG A 548 47.93 -5.49 -36.65
C ARG A 548 47.17 -6.77 -36.27
N THR A 549 45.97 -6.65 -35.74
CA THR A 549 44.99 -7.74 -35.81
C THR A 549 44.61 -7.83 -37.27
N GLY A 550 45.10 -8.84 -37.97
CA GLY A 550 44.56 -9.18 -39.29
C GLY A 550 43.17 -9.76 -39.12
N GLY A 551 42.24 -9.32 -39.97
CA GLY A 551 40.96 -9.98 -40.28
C GLY A 551 40.00 -10.11 -39.11
#